data_AF-A0A1W9UX22-F1
#
_entry.id   AF-A0A1W9UX22-F1
#
_cell.length_a   1.000
_cell.length_b   1.000
_cell.length_c   1.000
_cell.angle_alpha   90.00
_cell.angle_beta   90.00
_cell.angle_gamma   90.00
#
_symmetry.space_group_name_H-M   'P 1'
#
loop_
_entity.id
_entity.type
_entity.pdbx_description
1 polymer ?
#
loop_
_entity_poly.entity_id
_entity_poly.type
_entity_poly.pdbx_seq_one_letter_code
_entity_poly.pdbx_strand_id
1 'polypeptide(L)'
;MNDKRSDLSPLVTQRALLLRVFWGLALLVVALLVVIPVAKVLIPWFLPLLGVLVLLALVLYTVQSGSLDWLRGLVLPALAVLSALILGGLAVALTDQTVWAAVPDLFRTPGPVLKAVWDSMAAAYSALFQGSIGNLGDVTRGLEAWWVGGDTKPILSAARPISESLVLSVPYILSGLAVALGFRAGLFNIGVEGQFVIGGLCAVVVGFAVKGLPAIIHLPLSMLAGAAAGGIWAAIPGYLKAKTGAHEVINTIMMNYVAFRLIEWLLREPLEASQGTHRTADVLSTAVLPRFFPHPLRLHLGFVLALLIAAAVYWFLFKTTWGFEL
;
A
#
# COMPACT_ATOMS: atom_id res chain seq x y z
N MET A 1 3.95 25.15 81.70
CA MET A 1 4.62 24.10 80.91
C MET A 1 4.96 24.68 79.56
N ASN A 2 6.26 24.74 79.23
CA ASN A 2 6.88 25.07 77.93
C ASN A 2 6.44 26.32 77.15
N ASP A 3 7.32 27.32 77.10
CA ASP A 3 7.76 27.81 75.79
C ASP A 3 9.24 28.25 75.83
N LYS A 4 10.13 27.32 75.46
CA LYS A 4 11.55 27.56 75.17
C LYS A 4 11.77 27.26 73.68
N ARG A 5 11.35 28.16 72.79
CA ARG A 5 11.66 28.08 71.36
C ARG A 5 11.99 29.45 70.72
N SER A 6 12.64 30.34 71.48
CA SER A 6 13.37 31.49 70.91
C SER A 6 14.87 31.20 70.85
N ASP A 7 15.52 31.66 69.77
CA ASP A 7 16.95 31.57 69.43
C ASP A 7 17.45 30.30 68.74
N LEU A 8 17.00 30.10 67.50
CA LEU A 8 17.88 29.54 66.47
C LEU A 8 18.68 30.70 65.85
N SER A 9 19.99 30.71 66.14
CA SER A 9 20.94 31.76 65.75
C SER A 9 20.85 32.20 64.28
N PRO A 10 21.13 33.49 63.95
CA PRO A 10 21.12 34.01 62.58
C PRO A 10 22.04 33.24 61.60
N LEU A 11 23.01 32.50 62.14
CA LEU A 11 23.89 31.61 61.38
C LEU A 11 23.16 30.38 60.80
N VAL A 12 22.13 29.86 61.46
CA VAL A 12 21.34 28.70 60.96
C VAL A 12 20.48 29.12 59.78
N THR A 13 19.87 30.30 59.86
CA THR A 13 19.04 30.87 58.78
C THR A 13 19.89 31.22 57.56
N GLN A 14 21.09 31.78 57.76
CA GLN A 14 22.04 32.04 56.67
C GLN A 14 22.57 30.75 56.02
N ARG A 15 22.88 29.71 56.81
CA ARG A 15 23.28 28.40 56.27
C ARG A 15 22.16 27.73 55.47
N ALA A 16 20.92 27.83 55.92
CA ALA A 16 19.76 27.32 55.19
C ALA A 16 19.53 28.07 53.87
N LEU A 17 19.71 29.40 53.86
CA LEU A 17 19.63 30.20 52.64
C LEU A 17 20.75 29.84 51.65
N LEU A 18 21.99 29.72 52.12
CA LEU A 18 23.15 29.33 51.30
C LEU A 18 23.00 27.91 50.74
N LEU A 19 22.48 26.96 51.52
CA LEU A 19 22.18 25.62 51.02
C LEU A 19 21.07 25.62 49.97
N ARG A 20 20.03 26.44 50.13
CA ARG A 20 18.96 26.57 49.12
C ARG A 20 19.47 27.21 47.82
N VAL A 21 20.32 28.23 47.91
CA VAL A 21 20.96 28.86 46.75
C VAL A 21 21.92 27.88 46.08
N PHE A 22 22.70 27.12 46.84
CA PHE A 22 23.61 26.09 46.33
C PHE A 22 22.86 24.97 45.61
N TRP A 23 21.80 24.42 46.22
CA TRP A 23 20.95 23.41 45.59
C TRP A 23 20.19 23.96 44.37
N GLY A 24 19.75 25.22 44.41
CA GLY A 24 19.15 25.91 43.26
C GLY A 24 20.13 26.06 42.10
N LEU A 25 21.37 26.47 42.37
CA LEU A 25 22.44 26.54 41.38
C LEU A 25 22.85 25.16 40.87
N ALA A 26 22.93 24.14 41.73
CA ALA A 26 23.22 22.77 41.34
C ALA A 26 22.13 22.20 40.42
N LEU A 27 20.85 22.44 40.73
CA LEU A 27 19.73 22.07 39.87
C LEU A 27 19.76 22.82 38.53
N LEU A 28 20.12 24.09 38.54
CA LEU A 28 20.22 24.91 37.32
C LEU A 28 21.39 24.44 36.43
N VAL A 29 22.52 24.05 37.03
CA VAL A 29 23.67 23.43 36.34
C VAL A 29 23.33 22.05 35.80
N VAL A 30 22.62 21.21 36.56
CA VAL A 30 22.12 19.90 36.08
C VAL A 30 21.12 20.08 34.95
N ALA A 31 20.23 21.07 35.03
CA ALA A 31 19.31 21.40 33.94
C ALA A 31 20.07 21.86 32.68
N LEU A 32 21.10 22.70 32.82
CA LEU A 32 21.89 23.17 31.68
C LEU A 32 22.79 22.08 31.06
N LEU A 33 23.39 21.22 31.87
CA LEU A 33 24.36 20.21 31.41
C LEU A 33 23.73 18.88 31.00
N VAL A 34 22.55 18.55 31.53
CA VAL A 34 21.87 17.28 31.24
C VAL A 34 20.59 17.53 30.47
N VAL A 35 19.69 18.39 30.98
CA VAL A 35 18.36 18.55 30.38
C VAL A 35 18.42 19.24 29.03
N ILE A 36 19.22 20.30 28.85
CA ILE A 36 19.32 21.01 27.56
C ILE A 36 19.93 20.14 26.44
N PRO A 37 21.07 19.43 26.62
CA PRO A 37 21.59 18.56 25.57
C PRO A 37 20.70 17.33 25.33
N VAL A 38 20.13 16.72 26.38
CA VAL A 38 19.15 15.62 26.22
C VAL A 38 17.90 16.11 25.48
N ALA A 39 17.42 17.32 25.77
CA ALA A 39 16.32 17.96 25.07
C ALA A 39 16.69 18.31 23.62
N LYS A 40 17.89 18.83 23.33
CA LYS A 40 18.34 19.08 21.94
C LYS A 40 18.46 17.80 21.12
N VAL A 41 18.80 16.68 21.76
CA VAL A 41 18.84 15.37 21.10
C VAL A 41 17.44 14.81 20.95
N LEU A 42 16.59 14.83 21.99
CA LEU A 42 15.27 14.18 21.96
C LEU A 42 14.18 15.02 21.28
N ILE A 43 14.15 16.34 21.45
CA ILE A 43 13.09 17.23 20.91
C ILE A 43 12.95 17.12 19.38
N PRO A 44 14.02 17.09 18.56
CA PRO A 44 13.89 16.91 17.11
C PRO A 44 13.19 15.60 16.70
N TRP A 45 13.24 14.55 17.55
CA TRP A 45 12.63 13.24 17.28
C TRP A 45 11.28 13.05 17.97
N PHE A 46 11.14 13.60 19.18
CA PHE A 46 9.91 13.51 19.97
C PHE A 46 8.85 14.51 19.49
N LEU A 47 9.24 15.70 19.03
CA LEU A 47 8.26 16.72 18.63
C LEU A 47 7.48 16.34 17.35
N PRO A 48 8.08 15.69 16.32
CA PRO A 48 7.32 15.15 15.20
C PRO A 48 6.44 13.96 15.59
N LEU A 49 6.95 13.03 16.40
CA LEU A 49 6.20 11.86 16.89
C LEU A 49 5.03 12.27 17.80
N LEU A 50 5.28 13.19 18.73
CA LEU A 50 4.27 13.77 19.61
C LEU A 50 3.32 14.68 18.82
N GLY A 51 3.80 15.36 17.78
CA GLY A 51 2.97 16.08 16.83
C GLY A 51 2.02 15.16 16.07
N VAL A 52 2.51 14.02 15.57
CA VAL A 52 1.71 12.97 14.92
C VAL A 52 0.73 12.33 15.89
N LEU A 53 1.14 12.04 17.13
CA LEU A 53 0.29 11.48 18.18
C LEU A 53 -0.78 12.48 18.66
N VAL A 54 -0.44 13.76 18.76
CA VAL A 54 -1.39 14.84 19.10
C VAL A 54 -2.34 15.09 17.94
N LEU A 55 -1.87 15.04 16.69
CA LEU A 55 -2.74 15.05 15.50
C LEU A 55 -3.67 13.84 15.51
N LEU A 56 -3.16 12.63 15.74
CA LEU A 56 -3.97 11.42 15.90
C LEU A 56 -4.99 11.56 17.03
N ALA A 57 -4.60 12.07 18.19
CA ALA A 57 -5.48 12.26 19.34
C ALA A 57 -6.54 13.35 19.10
N LEU A 58 -6.16 14.48 18.50
CA LEU A 58 -7.08 15.57 18.12
C LEU A 58 -8.04 15.12 17.03
N VAL A 59 -7.55 14.33 16.08
CA VAL A 59 -8.37 13.74 15.04
C VAL A 59 -9.35 12.72 15.63
N LEU A 60 -8.91 11.81 16.50
CA LEU A 60 -9.79 10.86 17.18
C LEU A 60 -10.82 11.59 18.07
N TYR A 61 -10.40 12.65 18.76
CA TYR A 61 -11.27 13.50 19.58
C TYR A 61 -12.31 14.26 18.73
N THR A 62 -11.92 14.83 17.60
CA THR A 62 -12.83 15.52 16.67
C THR A 62 -13.76 14.55 15.94
N VAL A 63 -13.30 13.33 15.66
CA VAL A 63 -14.12 12.22 15.17
C VAL A 63 -15.08 11.73 16.26
N GLN A 64 -14.78 11.81 17.55
CA GLN A 64 -15.74 11.49 18.62
C GLN A 64 -16.73 12.63 18.92
N SER A 65 -16.33 13.89 18.76
CA SER A 65 -17.11 15.06 19.19
C SER A 65 -18.17 15.55 18.19
N GLY A 66 -18.23 15.02 16.97
CA GLY A 66 -19.32 15.28 16.00
C GLY A 66 -19.33 16.66 15.35
N SER A 67 -18.35 17.51 15.61
CA SER A 67 -18.36 18.91 15.14
C SER A 67 -18.04 19.09 13.65
N LEU A 68 -17.47 18.08 12.97
CA LEU A 68 -17.00 18.17 11.58
C LEU A 68 -17.28 16.86 10.82
N ASP A 69 -18.55 16.46 10.74
CA ASP A 69 -18.97 15.18 10.15
C ASP A 69 -18.53 14.97 8.68
N TRP A 70 -18.41 16.06 7.90
CA TRP A 70 -17.93 15.98 6.52
C TRP A 70 -16.42 15.69 6.42
N LEU A 71 -15.63 16.11 7.43
CA LEU A 71 -14.21 15.79 7.49
C LEU A 71 -13.98 14.34 7.88
N ARG A 72 -14.87 13.71 8.66
CA ARG A 72 -14.76 12.28 9.03
C ARG A 72 -14.57 11.37 7.79
N GLY A 73 -15.21 11.71 6.67
CA GLY A 73 -15.09 10.98 5.40
C GLY A 73 -13.71 11.05 4.74
N LEU A 74 -12.92 12.11 4.98
CA LEU A 74 -11.55 12.27 4.44
C LEU A 74 -10.48 11.93 5.48
N VAL A 75 -10.76 12.25 6.73
CA VAL A 75 -9.88 12.08 7.88
C VAL A 75 -9.58 10.61 8.13
N LEU A 76 -10.59 9.73 8.08
CA LEU A 76 -10.38 8.31 8.33
C LEU A 76 -9.47 7.66 7.27
N PRO A 77 -9.69 7.86 5.95
CA PRO A 77 -8.73 7.45 4.94
C PRO A 77 -7.34 8.05 5.12
N ALA A 78 -7.24 9.34 5.43
CA ALA A 78 -5.95 10.02 5.62
C ALA A 78 -5.18 9.43 6.82
N LEU A 79 -5.85 9.16 7.93
CA LEU A 79 -5.26 8.48 9.08
C LEU A 79 -4.85 7.05 8.73
N ALA A 80 -5.68 6.30 8.01
CA ALA A 80 -5.34 4.94 7.60
C ALA A 80 -4.07 4.91 6.74
N VAL A 81 -3.94 5.85 5.80
CA VAL A 81 -2.72 6.02 4.99
C VAL A 81 -1.52 6.38 5.87
N LEU A 82 -1.67 7.35 6.78
CA LEU A 82 -0.59 7.75 7.69
C LEU A 82 -0.14 6.59 8.58
N SER A 83 -1.08 5.86 9.19
CA SER A 83 -0.79 4.67 10.00
C SER A 83 -0.10 3.59 9.18
N ALA A 84 -0.54 3.35 7.94
CA ALA A 84 0.11 2.40 7.03
C ALA A 84 1.55 2.80 6.70
N LEU A 85 1.83 4.10 6.47
CA LEU A 85 3.19 4.60 6.25
C LEU A 85 4.06 4.51 7.50
N ILE A 86 3.51 4.67 8.69
CA ILE A 86 4.27 4.49 9.93
C ILE A 86 4.63 3.01 10.13
N LEU A 87 3.64 2.12 10.02
CA LEU A 87 3.84 0.68 10.19
C LEU A 87 4.74 0.09 9.11
N GLY A 88 4.55 0.48 7.85
CA GLY A 88 5.41 0.09 6.73
C GLY A 88 6.84 0.60 6.91
N GLY A 89 7.00 1.81 7.43
CA GLY A 89 8.31 2.41 7.67
C GLY A 89 9.06 1.68 8.78
N LEU A 90 8.35 1.32 9.84
CA LEU A 90 8.89 0.48 10.90
C LEU A 90 9.30 -0.91 10.37
N ALA A 91 8.48 -1.53 9.51
CA ALA A 91 8.81 -2.81 8.89
C ALA A 91 10.07 -2.72 8.00
N VAL A 92 10.23 -1.63 7.23
CA VAL A 92 11.44 -1.35 6.45
C VAL A 92 12.65 -1.24 7.38
N ALA A 93 12.56 -0.41 8.42
CA ALA A 93 13.66 -0.23 9.37
C ALA A 93 14.04 -1.53 10.09
N LEU A 94 13.07 -2.38 10.42
CA LEU A 94 13.28 -3.69 11.06
C LEU A 94 13.83 -4.75 10.11
N THR A 95 13.79 -4.55 8.79
CA THR A 95 14.32 -5.51 7.81
C THR A 95 15.62 -5.03 7.18
N ASP A 96 16.00 -3.77 7.40
CA ASP A 96 17.20 -3.17 6.83
C ASP A 96 18.48 -3.59 7.57
N GLN A 97 19.43 -4.16 6.83
CA GLN A 97 20.71 -4.63 7.37
C GLN A 97 21.57 -3.50 7.95
N THR A 98 21.49 -2.29 7.38
CA THR A 98 22.26 -1.12 7.84
C THR A 98 21.75 -0.62 9.19
N VAL A 99 20.44 -0.70 9.41
CA VAL A 99 19.82 -0.41 10.71
C VAL A 99 20.30 -1.41 11.75
N TRP A 100 20.21 -2.71 11.45
CA TRP A 100 20.66 -3.77 12.36
C TRP A 100 22.15 -3.69 12.73
N ALA A 101 23.00 -3.27 11.79
CA ALA A 101 24.42 -3.06 12.05
C ALA A 101 24.68 -1.93 13.07
N ALA A 102 23.77 -0.94 13.15
CA ALA A 102 23.89 0.20 14.04
C ALA A 102 23.23 -0.04 15.43
N VAL A 103 22.33 -1.03 15.55
CA VAL A 103 21.62 -1.36 16.81
C VAL A 103 22.53 -1.59 18.02
N PRO A 104 23.69 -2.29 17.92
CA PRO A 104 24.56 -2.52 19.08
C PRO A 104 25.05 -1.25 19.77
N ASP A 105 25.16 -0.15 19.04
CA ASP A 105 25.61 1.15 19.56
C ASP A 105 24.46 2.09 19.95
N LEU A 106 23.20 1.61 19.94
CA LEU A 106 22.00 2.41 20.25
C LEU A 106 22.11 3.19 21.57
N PHE A 107 22.61 2.53 22.62
CA PHE A 107 22.74 3.14 23.95
C PHE A 107 24.02 3.95 24.14
N ARG A 108 24.96 3.89 23.19
CA ARG A 108 26.23 4.62 23.22
C ARG A 108 26.16 5.89 22.37
N THR A 109 25.64 5.74 21.15
CA THR A 109 25.50 6.79 20.15
C THR A 109 24.15 6.63 19.44
N PRO A 110 23.06 7.19 19.99
CA PRO A 110 21.73 7.03 19.39
C PRO A 110 21.57 7.77 18.05
N GLY A 111 22.34 8.84 17.82
CA GLY A 111 22.24 9.67 16.62
C GLY A 111 22.43 8.90 15.30
N PRO A 112 23.54 8.16 15.12
CA PRO A 112 23.78 7.33 13.93
C PRO A 112 22.70 6.28 13.68
N VAL A 113 22.17 5.65 14.74
CA VAL A 113 21.10 4.64 14.61
C VAL A 113 19.81 5.27 14.10
N LEU A 114 19.41 6.41 14.66
CA LEU A 114 18.22 7.14 14.21
C LEU A 114 18.37 7.65 12.77
N LYS A 115 19.58 8.10 12.39
CA LYS A 115 19.88 8.48 11.01
C LYS A 115 19.78 7.29 10.06
N ALA A 116 20.30 6.12 10.43
CA ALA A 116 20.19 4.91 9.61
C ALA A 116 18.73 4.49 9.41
N VAL A 117 17.91 4.55 10.47
CA VAL A 117 16.46 4.29 10.38
C VAL A 117 15.78 5.27 9.42
N TRP A 118 16.07 6.56 9.57
CA TRP A 118 15.51 7.59 8.71
C TRP A 118 15.93 7.43 7.25
N ASP A 119 17.23 7.21 6.99
CA ASP A 119 17.79 7.06 5.65
C ASP A 119 17.20 5.83 4.96
N SER A 120 17.03 4.70 5.68
CA SER A 120 16.38 3.49 5.16
C SER A 120 14.91 3.74 4.79
N MET A 121 14.13 4.32 5.71
CA MET A 121 12.72 4.66 5.45
C MET A 121 12.56 5.64 4.28
N ALA A 122 13.38 6.70 4.26
CA ALA A 122 13.35 7.71 3.20
C ALA A 122 13.76 7.13 1.85
N ALA A 123 14.77 6.25 1.80
CA ALA A 123 15.18 5.56 0.60
C ALA A 123 14.06 4.64 0.07
N ALA A 124 13.43 3.84 0.94
CA ALA A 124 12.34 2.96 0.55
C ALA A 124 11.13 3.74 -0.01
N TYR A 125 10.70 4.81 0.68
CA TYR A 125 9.56 5.61 0.24
C TYR A 125 9.85 6.44 -1.01
N SER A 126 11.05 7.00 -1.12
CA SER A 126 11.45 7.73 -2.33
C SER A 126 11.56 6.78 -3.53
N ALA A 127 12.08 5.56 -3.35
CA ALA A 127 12.11 4.54 -4.40
C ALA A 127 10.70 4.11 -4.80
N LEU A 128 9.78 3.92 -3.86
CA LEU A 128 8.38 3.59 -4.13
C LEU A 128 7.67 4.71 -4.93
N PHE A 129 7.89 5.96 -4.52
CA PHE A 129 7.31 7.13 -5.19
C PHE A 129 7.87 7.30 -6.61
N GLN A 130 9.20 7.22 -6.76
CA GLN A 130 9.85 7.32 -8.07
C GLN A 130 9.50 6.13 -8.97
N GLY A 131 9.34 4.93 -8.41
CA GLY A 131 8.92 3.73 -9.14
C GLY A 131 7.47 3.79 -9.62
N SER A 132 6.61 4.60 -8.98
CA SER A 132 5.19 4.74 -9.36
C SER A 132 4.92 5.95 -10.25
N ILE A 133 5.41 7.13 -9.87
CA ILE A 133 5.12 8.40 -10.56
C ILE A 133 6.29 8.85 -11.46
N GLY A 134 7.49 8.33 -11.23
CA GLY A 134 8.70 8.78 -11.91
C GLY A 134 9.39 9.95 -11.20
N ASN A 135 10.57 10.32 -11.72
CA ASN A 135 11.39 11.38 -11.17
C ASN A 135 11.38 12.60 -12.10
N LEU A 136 11.22 13.80 -11.54
CA LEU A 136 11.26 15.06 -12.28
C LEU A 136 12.60 15.24 -13.02
N GLY A 137 13.70 14.76 -12.45
CA GLY A 137 15.03 14.78 -13.06
C GLY A 137 15.16 13.87 -14.29
N ASP A 138 14.39 12.79 -14.37
CA ASP A 138 14.35 11.94 -15.57
C ASP A 138 13.53 12.59 -16.67
N VAL A 139 12.46 13.29 -16.29
CA VAL A 139 11.61 14.05 -17.20
C VAL A 139 12.39 15.23 -17.79
N THR A 140 13.12 16.00 -16.97
CA THR A 140 13.90 17.14 -17.48
C THR A 140 15.02 16.69 -18.40
N ARG A 141 15.79 15.65 -18.03
CA ARG A 141 16.81 15.05 -18.90
C ARG A 141 16.21 14.48 -20.19
N GLY A 142 15.02 13.88 -20.09
CA GLY A 142 14.29 13.38 -21.24
C GLY A 142 13.86 14.48 -22.19
N LEU A 143 13.38 15.59 -21.65
CA LEU A 143 12.97 16.77 -22.41
C LEU A 143 14.17 17.47 -23.07
N GLU A 144 15.28 17.59 -22.36
CA GLU A 144 16.53 18.15 -22.89
C GLU A 144 17.06 17.32 -24.06
N ALA A 145 17.12 15.99 -23.90
CA ALA A 145 17.56 15.08 -24.96
C ALA A 145 16.65 15.14 -26.20
N TRP A 146 15.34 15.28 -26.00
CA TRP A 146 14.39 15.46 -27.08
C TRP A 146 14.56 16.81 -27.78
N TRP A 147 14.76 17.89 -27.00
CA TRP A 147 14.89 19.25 -27.52
C TRP A 147 16.20 19.45 -28.31
N VAL A 148 17.30 18.87 -27.84
CA VAL A 148 18.63 19.04 -28.43
C VAL A 148 18.89 18.03 -29.56
N GLY A 149 18.50 16.76 -29.36
CA GLY A 149 18.87 15.66 -30.25
C GLY A 149 17.70 14.98 -30.96
N GLY A 150 16.46 15.34 -30.67
CA GLY A 150 15.27 14.68 -31.22
C GLY A 150 15.03 13.25 -30.72
N ASP A 151 15.84 12.74 -29.78
CA ASP A 151 15.68 11.37 -29.27
C ASP A 151 14.50 11.28 -28.30
N THR A 152 13.56 10.39 -28.61
CA THR A 152 12.35 10.16 -27.82
C THR A 152 12.50 9.05 -26.77
N LYS A 153 13.58 8.24 -26.83
CA LYS A 153 13.77 7.14 -25.88
C LYS A 153 13.93 7.62 -24.43
N PRO A 154 14.65 8.71 -24.12
CA PRO A 154 14.80 9.19 -22.75
C PRO A 154 13.47 9.64 -22.13
N ILE A 155 12.65 10.38 -22.89
CA ILE A 155 11.34 10.85 -22.40
C ILE A 155 10.34 9.70 -22.24
N LEU A 156 10.36 8.70 -23.13
CA LEU A 156 9.56 7.49 -22.98
C LEU A 156 9.98 6.66 -21.76
N SER A 157 11.28 6.64 -21.44
CA SER A 157 11.80 5.95 -20.26
C SER A 157 11.37 6.66 -18.97
N ALA A 158 11.34 8.00 -18.97
CA ALA A 158 10.85 8.79 -17.85
C ALA A 158 9.34 8.59 -17.59
N ALA A 159 8.55 8.31 -18.64
CA ALA A 159 7.12 8.02 -18.53
C ALA A 159 6.80 6.56 -18.13
N ARG A 160 7.79 5.67 -18.13
CA ARG A 160 7.61 4.24 -17.83
C ARG A 160 7.00 3.97 -16.45
N PRO A 161 7.44 4.61 -15.34
CA PRO A 161 6.88 4.36 -14.00
C PRO A 161 5.36 4.53 -13.95
N ILE A 162 4.85 5.63 -14.53
CA ILE A 162 3.41 5.91 -14.62
C ILE A 162 2.73 4.85 -15.49
N SER A 163 3.32 4.51 -16.64
CA SER A 163 2.76 3.47 -17.51
C SER A 163 2.65 2.12 -16.80
N GLU A 164 3.65 1.70 -16.03
CA GLU A 164 3.58 0.46 -15.25
C GLU A 164 2.51 0.55 -14.16
N SER A 165 2.44 1.68 -13.44
CA SER A 165 1.42 1.90 -12.41
C SER A 165 0.00 1.78 -12.97
N LEU A 166 -0.25 2.36 -14.14
CA LEU A 166 -1.54 2.25 -14.83
C LEU A 166 -1.85 0.80 -15.24
N VAL A 167 -0.86 0.07 -15.76
CA VAL A 167 -1.02 -1.35 -16.12
C VAL A 167 -1.30 -2.22 -14.89
N LEU A 168 -0.56 -2.01 -13.80
CA LEU A 168 -0.76 -2.73 -12.55
C LEU A 168 -2.10 -2.39 -11.88
N SER A 169 -2.64 -1.18 -12.10
CA SER A 169 -3.94 -0.79 -11.57
C SER A 169 -5.12 -1.57 -12.19
N VAL A 170 -4.97 -2.07 -13.41
CA VAL A 170 -6.05 -2.77 -14.15
C VAL A 170 -6.67 -3.93 -13.36
N PRO A 171 -5.91 -4.95 -12.92
CA PRO A 171 -6.46 -6.05 -12.13
C PRO A 171 -7.04 -5.58 -10.79
N TYR A 172 -6.50 -4.53 -10.17
CA TYR A 172 -7.04 -3.99 -8.92
C TYR A 172 -8.38 -3.29 -9.11
N ILE A 173 -8.53 -2.51 -10.20
CA ILE A 173 -9.81 -1.88 -10.56
C ILE A 173 -10.86 -2.97 -10.78
N LEU A 174 -10.57 -3.95 -11.64
CA LEU A 174 -11.53 -5.01 -11.98
C LEU A 174 -11.87 -5.89 -10.77
N SER A 175 -10.88 -6.27 -9.95
CA SER A 175 -11.11 -7.03 -8.72
C SER A 175 -11.91 -6.23 -7.71
N GLY A 176 -11.61 -4.95 -7.54
CA GLY A 176 -12.35 -4.05 -6.66
C GLY A 176 -13.82 -3.92 -7.06
N LEU A 177 -14.10 -3.83 -8.36
CA LEU A 177 -15.48 -3.83 -8.89
C LEU A 177 -16.20 -5.16 -8.62
N ALA A 178 -15.52 -6.29 -8.80
CA ALA A 178 -16.08 -7.62 -8.50
C ALA A 178 -16.46 -7.76 -7.01
N VAL A 179 -15.61 -7.25 -6.12
CA VAL A 179 -15.88 -7.19 -4.67
C VAL A 179 -17.04 -6.24 -4.35
N ALA A 180 -17.03 -5.03 -4.93
CA ALA A 180 -18.06 -4.03 -4.69
C ALA A 180 -19.47 -4.51 -5.09
N LEU A 181 -19.57 -5.23 -6.21
CA LEU A 181 -20.84 -5.82 -6.66
C LEU A 181 -21.34 -6.90 -5.68
N GLY A 182 -20.46 -7.78 -5.20
CA GLY A 182 -20.80 -8.78 -4.19
C GLY A 182 -21.28 -8.15 -2.89
N PHE A 183 -20.59 -7.10 -2.43
CA PHE A 183 -20.98 -6.36 -1.23
C PHE A 183 -22.34 -5.70 -1.37
N ARG A 184 -22.66 -5.16 -2.55
CA ARG A 184 -23.97 -4.57 -2.80
C ARG A 184 -25.09 -5.59 -2.59
N ALA A 185 -24.88 -6.83 -3.05
CA ALA A 185 -25.82 -7.94 -2.88
C ALA A 185 -25.81 -8.58 -1.48
N GLY A 186 -25.13 -7.97 -0.49
CA GLY A 186 -25.01 -8.51 0.87
C GLY A 186 -24.10 -9.73 1.00
N LEU A 187 -23.27 -10.03 -0.01
CA LEU A 187 -22.34 -11.15 0.00
C LEU A 187 -20.91 -10.69 0.29
N PHE A 188 -20.27 -11.33 1.27
CA PHE A 188 -18.88 -11.05 1.61
C PHE A 188 -17.93 -11.98 0.83
N ASN A 189 -17.58 -11.61 -0.41
CA ASN A 189 -16.72 -12.42 -1.28
C ASN A 189 -15.23 -12.05 -1.13
N ILE A 190 -14.45 -12.94 -0.49
CA ILE A 190 -12.96 -12.83 -0.42
C ILE A 190 -12.29 -13.66 -1.53
N GLY A 191 -13.06 -14.39 -2.33
CA GLY A 191 -12.60 -15.36 -3.32
C GLY A 191 -12.17 -14.77 -4.66
N VAL A 192 -12.11 -13.44 -4.77
CA VAL A 192 -11.85 -12.76 -6.05
C VAL A 192 -10.45 -13.08 -6.58
N GLU A 193 -9.48 -13.32 -5.70
CA GLU A 193 -8.13 -13.71 -6.11
C GLU A 193 -8.15 -15.04 -6.88
N GLY A 194 -8.80 -16.08 -6.34
CA GLY A 194 -8.92 -17.38 -7.02
C GLY A 194 -9.73 -17.29 -8.31
N GLN A 195 -10.81 -16.50 -8.32
CA GLN A 195 -11.60 -16.21 -9.52
C GLN A 195 -10.75 -15.54 -10.62
N PHE A 196 -9.91 -14.59 -10.22
CA PHE A 196 -8.99 -13.89 -11.11
C PHE A 196 -7.94 -14.84 -11.70
N VAL A 197 -7.29 -15.69 -10.89
CA VAL A 197 -6.24 -16.57 -11.44
C VAL A 197 -6.84 -17.67 -12.32
N ILE A 198 -7.99 -18.25 -11.97
CA ILE A 198 -8.68 -19.24 -12.82
C ILE A 198 -9.17 -18.61 -14.13
N GLY A 199 -9.76 -17.41 -14.05
CA GLY A 199 -10.14 -16.66 -15.24
C GLY A 199 -8.94 -16.32 -16.13
N GLY A 200 -7.84 -15.85 -15.54
CA GLY A 200 -6.59 -15.56 -16.25
C GLY A 200 -6.01 -16.79 -16.93
N LEU A 201 -6.00 -17.95 -16.24
CA LEU A 201 -5.54 -19.21 -16.81
C LEU A 201 -6.38 -19.60 -18.03
N CYS A 202 -7.71 -19.60 -17.93
CA CYS A 202 -8.57 -19.95 -19.06
C CYS A 202 -8.40 -18.98 -20.24
N ALA A 203 -8.23 -17.68 -19.97
CA ALA A 203 -7.94 -16.69 -21.01
C ALA A 203 -6.63 -16.99 -21.74
N VAL A 204 -5.56 -17.32 -20.99
CA VAL A 204 -4.26 -17.70 -21.55
C VAL A 204 -4.35 -19.00 -22.34
N VAL A 205 -5.01 -20.03 -21.80
CA VAL A 205 -5.22 -21.32 -22.47
C VAL A 205 -5.92 -21.13 -23.81
N VAL A 206 -7.02 -20.36 -23.87
CA VAL A 206 -7.67 -20.04 -25.13
C VAL A 206 -6.73 -19.27 -26.06
N GLY A 207 -5.98 -18.31 -25.52
CA GLY A 207 -5.08 -17.44 -26.26
C GLY A 207 -3.88 -18.14 -26.94
N PHE A 208 -3.42 -19.28 -26.43
CA PHE A 208 -2.38 -20.08 -27.10
C PHE A 208 -2.92 -21.34 -27.80
N ALA A 209 -4.01 -21.93 -27.30
CA ALA A 209 -4.53 -23.19 -27.83
C ALA A 209 -5.40 -22.99 -29.08
N VAL A 210 -6.17 -21.89 -29.15
CA VAL A 210 -7.01 -21.58 -30.31
C VAL A 210 -6.18 -20.84 -31.35
N LYS A 211 -6.05 -21.42 -32.55
CA LYS A 211 -5.18 -20.90 -33.62
C LYS A 211 -6.00 -20.54 -34.85
N GLY A 212 -5.47 -19.65 -35.69
CA GLY A 212 -6.06 -19.29 -36.99
C GLY A 212 -7.20 -18.27 -36.95
N LEU A 213 -7.54 -17.72 -35.77
CA LEU A 213 -8.52 -16.65 -35.65
C LEU A 213 -7.88 -15.25 -35.83
N PRO A 214 -8.59 -14.31 -36.48
CA PRO A 214 -8.17 -12.92 -36.54
C PRO A 214 -8.27 -12.26 -35.16
N ALA A 215 -7.47 -11.22 -34.91
CA ALA A 215 -7.38 -10.58 -33.61
C ALA A 215 -8.72 -10.06 -33.07
N ILE A 216 -9.59 -9.59 -33.96
CA ILE A 216 -10.92 -9.05 -33.63
C ILE A 216 -11.81 -10.11 -32.96
N ILE A 217 -11.64 -11.40 -33.30
CA ILE A 217 -12.42 -12.50 -32.73
C ILE A 217 -11.65 -13.18 -31.61
N HIS A 218 -10.35 -13.40 -31.82
CA HIS A 218 -9.54 -14.16 -30.88
C HIS A 218 -9.40 -13.46 -29.52
N LEU A 219 -9.17 -12.15 -29.51
CA LEU A 219 -9.02 -11.37 -28.29
C LEU A 219 -10.32 -11.37 -27.44
N PRO A 220 -11.52 -11.00 -27.97
CA PRO A 220 -12.75 -11.10 -27.19
C PRO A 220 -13.06 -12.53 -26.74
N LEU A 221 -12.79 -13.54 -27.57
CA LEU A 221 -13.00 -14.94 -27.19
C LEU A 221 -12.18 -15.34 -25.97
N SER A 222 -10.88 -15.01 -25.96
CA SER A 222 -9.99 -15.26 -24.82
C SER A 222 -10.47 -14.54 -23.56
N MET A 223 -10.87 -13.28 -23.69
CA MET A 223 -11.39 -12.49 -22.56
C MET A 223 -12.71 -13.03 -22.01
N LEU A 224 -13.65 -13.40 -22.88
CA LEU A 224 -14.94 -13.99 -22.49
C LEU A 224 -14.76 -15.37 -21.86
N ALA A 225 -13.83 -16.18 -22.36
CA ALA A 225 -13.50 -17.46 -21.74
C ALA A 225 -12.96 -17.28 -20.32
N GLY A 226 -12.09 -16.28 -20.10
CA GLY A 226 -11.62 -15.94 -18.76
C GLY A 226 -12.72 -15.43 -17.85
N ALA A 227 -13.59 -14.54 -18.33
CA ALA A 227 -14.73 -14.03 -17.57
C ALA A 227 -15.71 -15.16 -17.19
N ALA A 228 -16.01 -16.06 -18.14
CA ALA A 228 -16.88 -17.22 -17.90
C ALA A 228 -16.25 -18.18 -16.87
N ALA A 229 -14.95 -18.48 -16.99
CA ALA A 229 -14.26 -19.35 -16.05
C ALA A 229 -14.23 -18.76 -14.63
N GLY A 230 -13.92 -17.47 -14.50
CA GLY A 230 -13.99 -16.76 -13.21
C GLY A 230 -15.40 -16.74 -12.62
N GLY A 231 -16.42 -16.53 -13.46
CA GLY A 231 -17.82 -16.58 -13.06
C GLY A 231 -18.28 -17.97 -12.61
N ILE A 232 -17.87 -19.03 -13.32
CA ILE A 232 -18.11 -20.43 -12.91
C ILE A 232 -17.42 -20.72 -11.58
N TRP A 233 -16.18 -20.24 -11.41
CA TRP A 233 -15.46 -20.40 -10.15
C TRP A 233 -16.15 -19.69 -8.98
N ALA A 234 -16.69 -18.49 -9.21
CA ALA A 234 -17.48 -17.73 -8.25
C ALA A 234 -18.84 -18.40 -7.94
N ALA A 235 -19.43 -19.06 -8.92
CA ALA A 235 -20.73 -19.72 -8.78
C ALA A 235 -20.67 -20.91 -7.81
N ILE A 236 -19.52 -21.58 -7.67
CA ILE A 236 -19.35 -22.72 -6.75
C ILE A 236 -19.66 -22.33 -5.29
N PRO A 237 -18.95 -21.37 -4.65
CA PRO A 237 -19.26 -20.96 -3.29
C PRO A 237 -20.65 -20.31 -3.18
N GLY A 238 -21.12 -19.61 -4.22
CA GLY A 238 -22.47 -19.06 -4.26
C GLY A 238 -23.56 -20.13 -4.21
N TYR A 239 -23.40 -21.21 -4.97
CA TYR A 239 -24.29 -22.37 -4.97
C TYR A 239 -24.24 -23.12 -3.63
N LEU A 240 -23.04 -23.31 -3.06
CA LEU A 240 -22.89 -23.94 -1.75
C LEU A 240 -23.62 -23.13 -0.67
N LYS A 241 -23.48 -21.80 -0.66
CA LYS A 241 -24.26 -20.94 0.25
C LYS A 241 -25.76 -21.15 0.06
N ALA A 242 -26.25 -21.06 -1.18
CA ALA A 242 -27.67 -21.15 -1.48
C ALA A 242 -28.29 -22.51 -1.10
N LYS A 243 -27.54 -23.61 -1.27
CA LYS A 243 -28.04 -24.96 -1.04
C LYS A 243 -27.83 -25.46 0.39
N THR A 244 -26.68 -25.18 1.00
CA THR A 244 -26.30 -25.77 2.30
C THR A 244 -26.27 -24.77 3.45
N GLY A 245 -26.36 -23.46 3.15
CA GLY A 245 -26.19 -22.41 4.16
C GLY A 245 -24.73 -22.26 4.63
N ALA A 246 -23.76 -22.84 3.90
CA ALA A 246 -22.35 -22.70 4.23
C ALA A 246 -21.91 -21.23 4.14
N HIS A 247 -21.08 -20.81 5.09
CA HIS A 247 -20.62 -19.43 5.21
C HIS A 247 -19.78 -19.03 3.98
N GLU A 248 -20.20 -18.02 3.22
CA GLU A 248 -19.52 -17.67 1.95
C GLU A 248 -18.07 -17.26 2.15
N VAL A 249 -17.76 -16.57 3.26
CA VAL A 249 -16.40 -16.12 3.55
C VAL A 249 -15.43 -17.29 3.61
N ILE A 250 -15.77 -18.34 4.37
CA ILE A 250 -14.91 -19.51 4.53
C ILE A 250 -14.77 -20.23 3.19
N ASN A 251 -15.88 -20.47 2.49
CA ASN A 251 -15.85 -21.17 1.21
C ASN A 251 -15.04 -20.42 0.15
N THR A 252 -15.19 -19.10 0.07
CA THR A 252 -14.47 -18.28 -0.91
C THR A 252 -12.97 -18.21 -0.60
N ILE A 253 -12.57 -18.16 0.67
CA ILE A 253 -11.15 -18.28 1.08
C ILE A 253 -10.61 -19.67 0.69
N MET A 254 -11.34 -20.74 1.00
CA MET A 254 -10.90 -22.11 0.66
C MET A 254 -10.75 -22.29 -0.86
N MET A 255 -11.66 -21.72 -1.64
CA MET A 255 -11.61 -21.76 -3.10
C MET A 255 -10.41 -21.01 -3.68
N ASN A 256 -9.85 -20.00 -3.01
CA ASN A 256 -8.59 -19.39 -3.41
C ASN A 256 -7.42 -20.39 -3.30
N TYR A 257 -7.32 -21.08 -2.17
CA TYR A 257 -6.27 -22.09 -1.99
C TYR A 257 -6.36 -23.22 -3.01
N VAL A 258 -7.58 -23.70 -3.29
CA VAL A 258 -7.80 -24.70 -4.35
C VAL A 258 -7.35 -24.16 -5.70
N ALA A 259 -7.70 -22.92 -6.04
CA ALA A 259 -7.29 -22.30 -7.30
C ALA A 259 -5.77 -22.23 -7.43
N PHE A 260 -5.06 -21.77 -6.39
CA PHE A 260 -3.60 -21.66 -6.44
C PHE A 260 -2.92 -23.02 -6.58
N ARG A 261 -3.37 -24.04 -5.85
CA ARG A 261 -2.81 -25.40 -5.95
C ARG A 261 -3.12 -26.04 -7.29
N LEU A 262 -4.32 -25.82 -7.83
CA LEU A 262 -4.70 -26.29 -9.15
C LEU A 262 -3.80 -25.67 -10.23
N ILE A 263 -3.57 -24.36 -10.17
CA ILE A 263 -2.75 -23.65 -11.16
C ILE A 263 -1.29 -24.04 -11.03
N GLU A 264 -0.77 -24.18 -9.80
CA GLU A 264 0.58 -24.70 -9.57
C GLU A 264 0.78 -26.08 -10.20
N TRP A 265 -0.18 -27.00 -10.02
CA TRP A 265 -0.13 -28.32 -10.66
C TRP A 265 -0.21 -28.22 -12.19
N LEU A 266 -1.16 -27.42 -12.71
CA LEU A 266 -1.34 -27.25 -14.16
C LEU A 266 -0.09 -26.70 -14.85
N LEU A 267 0.62 -25.77 -14.22
CA LEU A 267 1.83 -25.15 -14.77
C LEU A 267 3.07 -26.04 -14.67
N ARG A 268 3.05 -27.07 -13.82
CA ARG A 268 4.16 -28.03 -13.68
C ARG A 268 4.03 -29.24 -14.58
N GLU A 269 2.80 -29.66 -14.88
CA GLU A 269 2.54 -30.91 -15.60
C GLU A 269 1.87 -30.68 -16.96
N PRO A 270 0.53 -30.45 -17.07
CA PRO A 270 -0.17 -30.50 -18.34
C PRO A 270 0.00 -29.25 -19.23
N LEU A 271 0.25 -28.07 -18.65
CA LEU A 271 0.34 -26.81 -19.38
C LEU A 271 1.76 -26.26 -19.48
N GLU A 272 2.76 -27.01 -19.01
CA GLU A 272 4.14 -26.57 -19.08
C GLU A 272 4.64 -26.54 -20.53
N ALA A 273 5.04 -25.36 -21.03
CA ALA A 273 5.53 -25.21 -22.39
C ALA A 273 6.97 -25.66 -22.60
N SER A 274 7.80 -25.48 -21.57
CA SER A 274 9.21 -25.91 -21.57
C SER A 274 9.53 -26.50 -20.21
N GLN A 275 10.10 -27.70 -20.21
CA GLN A 275 10.44 -28.44 -19.01
C GLN A 275 11.24 -27.59 -18.01
N GLY A 276 10.76 -27.53 -16.77
CA GLY A 276 11.41 -26.82 -15.67
C GLY A 276 11.22 -25.31 -15.67
N THR A 277 10.31 -24.76 -16.49
CA THR A 277 10.05 -23.31 -16.54
C THR A 277 8.75 -22.88 -15.88
N HIS A 278 7.85 -23.84 -15.59
CA HIS A 278 6.58 -23.60 -14.90
C HIS A 278 5.74 -22.46 -15.50
N ARG A 279 5.75 -22.34 -16.84
CA ARG A 279 4.99 -21.36 -17.61
C ARG A 279 4.25 -22.03 -18.77
N THR A 280 3.13 -21.43 -19.14
CA THR A 280 2.37 -21.82 -20.33
C THR A 280 3.11 -21.44 -21.61
N ALA A 281 2.56 -21.88 -22.74
CA ALA A 281 2.99 -21.38 -24.04
C ALA A 281 2.67 -19.89 -24.15
N ASP A 282 3.46 -19.18 -24.96
CA ASP A 282 3.22 -17.77 -25.22
C ASP A 282 1.87 -17.58 -25.94
N VAL A 283 1.10 -16.61 -25.47
CA VAL A 283 -0.18 -16.23 -26.08
C VAL A 283 0.07 -15.70 -27.50
N LEU A 284 -0.76 -16.11 -28.44
CA LEU A 284 -0.66 -15.65 -29.82
C LEU A 284 -0.90 -14.14 -29.90
N SER A 285 -0.20 -13.45 -30.81
CA SER A 285 -0.31 -12.00 -30.99
C SER A 285 -1.74 -11.53 -31.28
N THR A 286 -2.59 -12.38 -31.84
CA THR A 286 -4.01 -12.09 -32.10
C THR A 286 -4.87 -12.09 -30.83
N ALA A 287 -4.42 -12.69 -29.72
CA ALA A 287 -5.10 -12.68 -28.42
C ALA A 287 -4.45 -11.75 -27.39
N VAL A 288 -3.41 -10.99 -27.77
CA VAL A 288 -2.76 -10.02 -26.88
C VAL A 288 -3.47 -8.66 -26.97
N LEU A 289 -3.70 -8.03 -25.81
CA LEU A 289 -4.24 -6.67 -25.77
C LEU A 289 -3.31 -5.69 -26.49
N PRO A 290 -3.81 -4.90 -27.46
CA PRO A 290 -3.01 -3.90 -28.16
C PRO A 290 -2.42 -2.86 -27.20
N ARG A 291 -1.13 -2.55 -27.39
CA ARG A 291 -0.43 -1.48 -26.66
C ARG A 291 -0.65 -0.15 -27.35
N PHE A 292 -0.77 0.93 -26.57
CA PHE A 292 -0.90 2.28 -27.13
C PHE A 292 0.44 2.84 -27.61
N PHE A 293 1.53 2.38 -27.00
CA PHE A 293 2.87 2.89 -27.25
C PHE A 293 3.85 1.71 -27.45
N PRO A 294 4.94 1.93 -28.21
CA PRO A 294 6.01 0.96 -28.32
C PRO A 294 6.82 0.86 -27.01
N HIS A 295 7.71 -0.13 -26.94
CA HIS A 295 8.66 -0.27 -25.85
C HIS A 295 9.45 1.04 -25.63
N PRO A 296 9.63 1.53 -24.37
CA PRO A 296 9.47 0.82 -23.09
C PRO A 296 8.08 0.87 -22.44
N LEU A 297 7.11 1.60 -23.00
CA LEU A 297 5.80 1.76 -22.39
C LEU A 297 4.96 0.48 -22.55
N ARG A 298 4.28 0.05 -21.47
CA ARG A 298 3.44 -1.16 -21.44
C ARG A 298 1.95 -0.87 -21.42
N LEU A 299 1.55 0.39 -21.40
CA LEU A 299 0.15 0.79 -21.38
C LEU A 299 -0.61 0.20 -22.58
N HIS A 300 -1.69 -0.51 -22.28
CA HIS A 300 -2.47 -1.26 -23.25
C HIS A 300 -3.97 -1.04 -23.08
N LEU A 301 -4.74 -1.48 -24.08
CA LEU A 301 -6.19 -1.29 -24.15
C LEU A 301 -6.95 -1.77 -22.91
N GLY A 302 -6.41 -2.76 -22.18
CA GLY A 302 -6.98 -3.23 -20.91
C GLY A 302 -7.21 -2.14 -19.85
N PHE A 303 -6.42 -1.06 -19.83
CA PHE A 303 -6.67 0.06 -18.91
C PHE A 303 -7.95 0.82 -19.26
N VAL A 304 -8.12 1.17 -20.55
CA VAL A 304 -9.34 1.81 -21.03
C VAL A 304 -10.54 0.90 -20.80
N LEU A 305 -10.40 -0.39 -21.07
CA LEU A 305 -11.47 -1.36 -20.82
C LEU A 305 -11.85 -1.42 -19.34
N ALA A 306 -10.89 -1.40 -18.41
CA ALA A 306 -11.19 -1.39 -16.98
C ALA A 306 -11.99 -0.16 -16.56
N LEU A 307 -11.68 1.02 -17.12
CA LEU A 307 -12.47 2.24 -16.90
C LEU A 307 -13.87 2.15 -17.50
N LEU A 308 -14.00 1.56 -18.69
CA LEU A 308 -15.30 1.32 -19.32
C LEU A 308 -16.16 0.37 -18.49
N ILE A 309 -15.56 -0.70 -17.96
CA ILE A 309 -16.24 -1.64 -17.05
C ILE A 309 -16.61 -0.94 -15.74
N ALA A 310 -15.74 -0.10 -15.17
CA ALA A 310 -16.07 0.69 -13.99
C ALA A 310 -17.29 1.61 -14.23
N ALA A 311 -17.32 2.30 -15.37
CA ALA A 311 -18.46 3.11 -15.77
C ALA A 311 -19.74 2.28 -15.99
N ALA A 312 -19.61 1.09 -16.60
CA ALA A 312 -20.72 0.16 -16.80
C ALA A 312 -21.28 -0.37 -15.48
N VAL A 313 -20.42 -0.74 -14.52
CA VAL A 313 -20.82 -1.18 -13.18
C VAL A 313 -21.47 -0.03 -12.40
N TYR A 314 -20.92 1.19 -12.48
CA TYR A 314 -21.56 2.38 -11.91
C TYR A 314 -22.97 2.59 -12.48
N TRP A 315 -23.10 2.55 -13.81
CA TRP A 315 -24.41 2.68 -14.45
C TRP A 315 -25.37 1.56 -14.03
N PHE A 316 -24.90 0.31 -13.98
CA PHE A 316 -25.70 -0.83 -13.53
C PHE A 316 -26.21 -0.62 -12.09
N LEU A 317 -25.31 -0.29 -11.15
CA LEU A 317 -25.66 -0.15 -9.74
C LEU A 317 -26.56 1.05 -9.43
N PHE A 318 -26.37 2.18 -10.11
CA PHE A 318 -27.02 3.44 -9.75
C PHE A 318 -28.06 3.95 -10.75
N LYS A 319 -28.20 3.30 -11.92
CA LYS A 319 -29.13 3.73 -12.98
C LYS A 319 -30.09 2.62 -13.45
N THR A 320 -30.00 1.41 -12.92
CA THR A 320 -30.91 0.31 -13.27
C THR A 320 -31.73 -0.14 -12.06
N THR A 321 -32.96 -0.63 -12.29
CA THR A 321 -33.83 -1.14 -11.22
C THR A 321 -33.21 -2.34 -10.50
N TRP A 322 -32.53 -3.21 -11.25
CA TRP A 322 -31.84 -4.39 -10.71
C TRP A 322 -30.75 -3.98 -9.72
N GLY A 323 -29.96 -2.94 -10.03
CA GLY A 323 -28.95 -2.41 -9.11
C GLY A 323 -29.52 -1.78 -7.83
N PHE A 324 -30.74 -1.25 -7.90
CA PHE A 324 -31.46 -0.74 -6.72
C PHE A 324 -32.11 -1.86 -5.89
N GLU A 325 -32.42 -3.00 -6.50
CA GLU A 325 -33.01 -4.17 -5.84
C GLU A 325 -31.97 -5.10 -5.20
N LEU A 326 -30.69 -5.01 -5.60
CA LEU A 326 -29.54 -5.64 -4.93
C LEU A 326 -29.29 -5.05 -3.55
#